data_AF-A0A067R7G2-F1
#
_entry.id   AF-A0A067R7G2-F1
#
_cell.length_a   1.000
_cell.length_b   1.000
_cell.length_c   1.000
_cell.angle_alpha   90.00
_cell.angle_beta   90.00
_cell.angle_gamma   90.00
#
_symmetry.space_group_name_H-M   'P 1'
#
loop_
_entity.id
_entity.type
_entity.pdbx_description
1 polymer ?
#
loop_
_entity_poly.entity_id
_entity_poly.type
_entity_poly.pdbx_seq_one_letter_code
_entity_poly.pdbx_strand_id
1 'polypeptide(L)'
;MPMNFDLLCRLCMTRGKPLLPLFDKHKTFPSKIKTFAPDLKMFVGDNLPTQICVLCAQKVDAFHDFKLQCERSDVTLRQYLKDQNSPAQPVKERNPNRKCISEIPVSSNEEDQGLLVEVQVEEHSLMTDSSDDDQR
;
A
#
# COMPACT_ATOMS: atom_id res chain seq x y z
N MET A 1 29.52 16.02 -17.67
CA MET A 1 29.75 15.64 -16.26
C MET A 1 28.87 14.43 -15.94
N PRO A 2 29.42 13.28 -15.51
CA PRO A 2 28.61 12.11 -15.18
C PRO A 2 27.80 12.32 -13.89
N MET A 3 26.57 11.79 -13.85
CA MET A 3 25.74 11.76 -12.64
C MET A 3 26.38 10.82 -11.61
N ASN A 4 26.60 11.31 -10.38
CA ASN A 4 27.06 10.47 -9.28
C ASN A 4 25.87 9.87 -8.53
N PHE A 5 25.60 8.57 -8.76
CA PHE A 5 24.49 7.85 -8.12
C PHE A 5 24.72 7.54 -6.64
N ASP A 6 25.94 7.63 -6.14
CA ASP A 6 26.25 7.37 -4.72
C ASP A 6 25.72 8.47 -3.79
N LEU A 7 25.30 9.60 -4.35
CA LEU A 7 24.73 10.73 -3.61
C LEU A 7 23.23 10.88 -3.81
N LEU A 8 22.60 9.99 -4.59
CA LEU A 8 21.20 10.12 -5.01
C LEU A 8 20.32 9.08 -4.30
N CYS A 9 19.17 9.54 -3.81
CA CYS A 9 18.11 8.63 -3.40
C CYS A 9 17.46 7.97 -4.62
N ARG A 10 17.34 6.64 -4.62
CA ARG A 10 16.71 5.85 -5.68
C ARG A 10 15.24 6.22 -5.92
N LEU A 11 14.52 6.59 -4.86
CA LEU A 11 13.07 6.81 -4.90
C LEU A 11 12.68 8.25 -5.24
N CYS A 12 13.44 9.25 -4.78
CA CYS A 12 13.08 10.66 -4.97
C CYS A 12 14.12 11.48 -5.75
N MET A 13 15.24 10.87 -6.16
CA MET A 13 16.35 11.52 -6.87
C MET A 13 16.95 12.74 -6.16
N THR A 14 16.59 13.00 -4.90
CA THR A 14 17.19 14.08 -4.12
C THR A 14 18.61 13.70 -3.74
N ARG A 15 19.52 14.68 -3.82
CA ARG A 15 20.88 14.55 -3.31
C ARG A 15 20.91 14.86 -1.82
N GLY A 16 21.57 14.03 -1.04
CA GLY A 16 21.76 14.32 0.38
C GLY A 16 22.11 13.09 1.20
N LYS A 17 22.80 13.31 2.32
CA LYS A 17 23.10 12.30 3.34
C LYS A 17 22.29 12.62 4.61
N PRO A 18 21.93 11.64 5.45
CA PRO A 18 22.29 10.23 5.37
C PRO A 18 21.44 9.45 4.35
N LEU A 19 22.13 8.57 3.63
CA LEU A 19 21.53 7.57 2.75
C LEU A 19 21.65 6.19 3.41
N LEU A 20 20.64 5.36 3.20
CA LEU A 20 20.55 4.00 3.69
C LEU A 20 20.65 3.03 2.51
N PRO A 21 21.29 1.86 2.67
CA PRO A 21 21.30 0.84 1.63
C PRO A 21 19.87 0.39 1.30
N LEU A 22 19.51 0.37 0.02
CA LEU A 22 18.22 -0.13 -0.45
C LEU A 22 18.15 -1.66 -0.34
N PHE A 23 19.27 -2.33 -0.60
CA PHE A 23 19.41 -3.80 -0.61
C PHE A 23 20.14 -4.30 0.65
N ASP A 24 19.66 -3.92 1.82
CA ASP A 24 20.18 -4.42 3.10
C ASP A 24 19.51 -5.77 3.46
N LYS A 25 20.28 -6.74 3.94
CA LYS A 25 19.76 -8.06 4.36
C LYS A 25 18.80 -7.94 5.55
N HIS A 26 18.95 -6.89 6.36
CA HIS A 26 18.10 -6.66 7.53
C HIS A 26 16.86 -5.81 7.22
N LYS A 27 16.76 -5.21 6.03
CA LYS A 27 15.66 -4.31 5.67
C LYS A 27 14.95 -4.79 4.42
N THR A 28 13.64 -4.97 4.52
CA THR A 28 12.81 -5.48 3.43
C THR A 28 12.28 -4.37 2.51
N PHE A 29 13.04 -3.29 2.27
CA PHE A 29 12.57 -2.16 1.45
C PHE A 29 12.09 -2.58 0.06
N PRO A 30 12.84 -3.39 -0.72
CA PRO A 30 12.38 -3.78 -2.06
C PRO A 30 11.05 -4.54 -2.01
N SER A 31 10.89 -5.45 -1.04
CA SER A 31 9.65 -6.19 -0.84
C SER A 31 8.49 -5.28 -0.45
N LYS A 32 8.69 -4.38 0.52
CA LYS A 32 7.66 -3.41 0.95
C LYS A 32 7.22 -2.52 -0.21
N ILE A 33 8.16 -1.97 -0.97
CA ILE A 33 7.87 -1.13 -2.15
C ILE A 33 7.09 -1.90 -3.20
N LYS A 34 7.45 -3.17 -3.46
CA LYS A 34 6.74 -4.01 -4.42
C LYS A 34 5.28 -4.23 -4.06
N THR A 35 4.91 -4.15 -2.77
CA THR A 35 3.50 -4.26 -2.35
C THR A 35 2.61 -3.12 -2.86
N PHE A 36 3.19 -1.96 -3.19
CA PHE A 36 2.44 -0.77 -3.62
C PHE A 36 2.88 -0.20 -4.96
N ALA A 37 4.02 -0.65 -5.48
CA ALA A 37 4.53 -0.33 -6.80
C ALA A 37 5.03 -1.62 -7.49
N PRO A 38 4.13 -2.54 -7.88
CA PRO A 38 4.49 -3.86 -8.38
C PRO A 38 5.31 -3.82 -9.68
N ASP A 39 5.12 -2.79 -10.50
CA ASP A 39 5.82 -2.60 -11.78
C ASP A 39 7.24 -2.02 -11.60
N LEU A 40 7.57 -1.52 -10.40
CA LEU A 40 8.88 -0.95 -10.12
C LEU A 40 9.92 -2.06 -9.94
N LYS A 41 10.69 -2.32 -11.00
CA LYS A 41 11.79 -3.29 -10.99
C LYS A 41 12.98 -2.75 -10.20
N MET A 42 13.32 -3.44 -9.11
CA MET A 42 14.51 -3.14 -8.30
C MET A 42 15.29 -4.43 -8.07
N PHE A 43 16.55 -4.43 -8.50
CA PHE A 43 17.47 -5.56 -8.30
C PHE A 43 18.90 -5.04 -8.22
N VAL A 44 19.76 -5.81 -7.54
CA VAL A 44 21.18 -5.47 -7.42
C VAL A 44 21.83 -5.55 -8.81
N GLY A 45 22.54 -4.50 -9.22
CA GLY A 45 23.24 -4.47 -10.50
C GLY A 45 22.47 -3.84 -11.66
N ASP A 46 21.34 -3.17 -11.40
CA ASP A 46 20.56 -2.42 -12.40
C ASP A 46 21.22 -1.10 -12.87
N ASN A 47 22.46 -0.82 -12.44
CA ASN A 47 23.24 0.40 -12.69
C ASN A 47 22.56 1.69 -12.21
N LEU A 48 21.68 1.60 -11.22
CA LEU A 48 20.94 2.73 -10.66
C LEU A 48 21.27 2.91 -9.17
N PRO A 49 20.85 4.02 -8.52
CA PRO A 49 21.19 4.26 -7.12
C PRO A 49 20.80 3.09 -6.21
N THR A 50 21.75 2.57 -5.45
CA THR A 50 21.57 1.44 -4.52
C THR A 50 21.18 1.90 -3.11
N GLN A 51 20.78 3.16 -2.98
CA GLN A 51 20.57 3.85 -1.72
C GLN A 51 19.25 4.63 -1.72
N ILE A 52 18.65 4.79 -0.54
CA ILE A 52 17.47 5.64 -0.31
C ILE A 52 17.74 6.64 0.82
N CYS A 53 17.13 7.82 0.76
CA CYS A 53 17.21 8.76 1.88
C CYS A 53 16.29 8.32 3.04
N VAL A 54 16.59 8.81 4.24
CA VAL A 54 15.81 8.51 5.46
C VAL A 54 14.32 8.84 5.31
N LEU A 55 13.99 9.96 4.65
CA LEU A 55 12.60 10.36 4.43
C LEU A 55 11.86 9.34 3.55
N CYS A 56 12.50 8.84 2.50
CA CYS A 56 11.92 7.80 1.67
C CYS A 56 11.79 6.47 2.42
N ALA A 57 12.78 6.08 3.23
CA ALA A 57 12.69 4.89 4.08
C ALA A 57 11.49 4.97 5.03
N GLN A 58 11.33 6.09 5.74
CA GLN A 58 10.19 6.33 6.63
C GLN A 58 8.84 6.28 5.89
N LYS A 59 8.77 6.85 4.69
CA LYS A 59 7.56 6.77 3.86
C LYS A 59 7.23 5.35 3.42
N VAL A 60 8.23 4.56 3.05
CA VAL A 60 8.04 3.13 2.69
C VAL A 60 7.47 2.35 3.87
N ASP A 61 8.04 2.54 5.06
CA ASP A 61 7.58 1.87 6.27
C ASP A 61 6.15 2.31 6.64
N ALA A 62 5.89 3.62 6.68
CA ALA A 62 4.57 4.16 7.00
C ALA A 62 3.49 3.71 6.00
N PHE A 63 3.81 3.68 4.70
CA PHE A 63 2.87 3.23 3.68
C PHE A 63 2.57 1.74 3.83
N HIS A 64 3.60 0.92 4.08
CA HIS A 64 3.41 -0.51 4.29
C HIS A 64 2.52 -0.79 5.51
N ASP A 65 2.78 -0.11 6.63
CA ASP A 65 1.96 -0.28 7.84
C ASP A 65 0.51 0.18 7.62
N PHE A 66 0.32 1.29 6.90
CA PHE A 66 -1.00 1.77 6.51
C PHE A 66 -1.74 0.78 5.59
N LYS A 67 -1.05 0.18 4.60
CA LYS A 67 -1.62 -0.88 3.76
C LYS A 67 -2.13 -2.04 4.63
N LEU A 68 -1.31 -2.56 5.54
CA LEU A 68 -1.70 -3.66 6.43
C LEU A 68 -2.90 -3.28 7.31
N GLN A 69 -2.97 -2.03 7.77
CA GLN A 69 -4.11 -1.52 8.52
C GLN A 69 -5.40 -1.54 7.68
N CYS A 70 -5.34 -1.06 6.44
CA CYS A 70 -6.48 -1.09 5.52
C CYS A 70 -6.97 -2.51 5.27
N GLU A 71 -6.06 -3.45 4.99
CA GLU A 71 -6.39 -4.86 4.74
C GLU A 71 -7.05 -5.52 5.95
N ARG A 72 -6.49 -5.33 7.15
CA ARG A 72 -7.08 -5.84 8.40
C ARG A 72 -8.44 -5.24 8.68
N SER A 73 -8.60 -3.94 8.43
CA SER A 73 -9.88 -3.26 8.61
C SER A 73 -10.94 -3.83 7.66
N ASP A 74 -10.62 -4.02 6.37
CA ASP A 74 -11.56 -4.57 5.39
C ASP A 74 -12.00 -6.00 5.77
N VAL A 75 -11.06 -6.89 6.12
CA VAL A 75 -11.38 -8.24 6.59
C VAL A 75 -12.29 -8.21 7.81
N THR A 76 -11.97 -7.35 8.79
CA THR A 76 -12.76 -7.22 10.03
C THR A 76 -14.18 -6.73 9.75
N LEU A 77 -14.33 -5.73 8.89
CA LEU A 77 -15.63 -5.17 8.52
C LEU A 77 -16.47 -6.19 7.74
N ARG A 78 -15.87 -6.93 6.81
CA ARG A 78 -16.57 -8.01 6.08
C ARG A 78 -17.01 -9.15 7.00
N GLN A 79 -16.19 -9.52 7.98
CA GLN A 79 -16.55 -10.53 8.97
C GLN A 79 -17.73 -10.06 9.84
N TYR A 80 -17.72 -8.80 10.25
CA TYR A 80 -18.83 -8.20 10.99
C TYR A 80 -20.16 -8.30 10.22
N LEU A 81 -20.16 -8.01 8.92
CA LEU A 81 -21.37 -8.13 8.10
C LEU A 81 -21.85 -9.58 7.94
N LYS A 82 -20.93 -10.55 7.84
CA LYS A 82 -21.28 -11.99 7.76
C LYS A 82 -21.94 -12.48 9.05
N ASP A 83 -21.43 -12.07 10.20
CA ASP A 83 -21.99 -12.45 11.50
C ASP A 83 -23.42 -11.93 11.67
N GLN A 84 -23.71 -10.71 11.17
CA GLN A 84 -25.04 -10.08 11.28
C GLN A 84 -26.10 -10.67 10.35
N ASN A 85 -25.70 -11.24 9.21
CA ASN A 85 -26.61 -11.88 8.26
C ASN A 85 -26.89 -13.37 8.57
N SER A 86 -26.37 -13.90 9.69
CA SER A 86 -26.72 -15.25 10.14
C SER A 86 -28.09 -15.24 10.84
N PRO A 87 -29.04 -16.12 10.46
CA PRO A 87 -30.34 -16.19 11.11
C PRO A 87 -30.15 -16.54 12.60
N ALA A 88 -30.76 -15.71 13.45
CA ALA A 88 -30.62 -15.71 14.90
C ALA A 88 -30.59 -17.11 15.53
N GLN A 89 -29.40 -17.53 15.96
CA GLN A 89 -29.26 -18.45 17.10
C GLN A 89 -29.21 -17.60 18.38
N PRO A 90 -29.74 -18.06 19.53
CA PRO A 90 -29.82 -17.26 20.74
C PRO A 90 -28.41 -16.85 21.21
N VAL A 91 -28.13 -15.55 21.11
CA VAL A 91 -26.85 -14.93 21.49
C VAL A 91 -26.73 -14.95 23.01
N LYS A 92 -25.77 -15.72 23.55
CA LYS A 92 -25.25 -15.46 24.90
C LYS A 92 -24.65 -14.06 24.90
N GLU A 93 -25.16 -13.19 25.76
CA GLU A 93 -24.81 -11.78 25.91
C GLU A 93 -23.32 -11.50 25.62
N ARG A 94 -23.04 -10.73 24.55
CA ARG A 94 -21.71 -10.18 24.30
C ARG A 94 -21.61 -8.86 25.05
N ASN A 95 -20.69 -8.82 26.03
CA ASN A 95 -20.41 -7.69 26.90
C ASN A 95 -20.13 -6.39 26.10
N PRO A 96 -20.83 -5.27 26.37
CA PRO A 96 -20.72 -4.00 25.63
C PRO A 96 -19.38 -3.24 25.80
N ASN A 97 -18.38 -3.81 26.49
CA ASN A 97 -17.08 -3.17 26.74
C ASN A 97 -15.94 -3.65 25.82
N ARG A 98 -16.16 -3.81 24.51
CA ARG A 98 -15.03 -3.90 23.55
C ARG A 98 -14.52 -2.49 23.24
N LYS A 99 -13.65 -1.99 24.13
CA LYS A 99 -12.81 -0.82 23.94
C LYS A 99 -12.14 -0.90 22.56
N CYS A 100 -12.24 0.15 21.75
CA CYS A 100 -11.45 0.30 20.53
C CYS A 100 -9.98 0.03 20.89
N ILE A 101 -9.38 -1.00 20.29
CA ILE A 101 -7.97 -1.33 20.54
C ILE A 101 -7.16 -0.31 19.73
N SER A 102 -6.91 0.85 20.33
CA SER A 102 -5.69 1.60 20.08
C SER A 102 -4.54 0.82 20.72
N GLU A 103 -3.65 0.32 19.86
CA GLU A 103 -2.34 -0.27 20.20
C GLU A 103 -2.37 -1.71 20.74
N ILE A 104 -1.60 -2.62 20.10
CA ILE A 104 -0.84 -3.77 20.69
C ILE A 104 -0.16 -4.59 19.54
N PRO A 105 1.02 -5.19 19.78
CA PRO A 105 2.17 -5.16 18.89
C PRO A 105 2.19 -6.22 17.78
N VAL A 106 2.94 -5.88 16.73
CA VAL A 106 3.28 -6.75 15.60
C VAL A 106 4.10 -7.94 16.11
N SER A 107 3.44 -9.09 16.30
CA SER A 107 4.10 -10.39 16.25
C SER A 107 4.15 -10.81 14.80
N SER A 108 5.34 -10.75 14.23
CA SER A 108 5.72 -11.39 12.98
C SER A 108 5.28 -12.86 12.99
N ASN A 109 4.42 -13.23 12.05
CA ASN A 109 4.36 -14.57 11.46
C ASN A 109 3.84 -14.37 10.04
N GLU A 110 4.70 -14.70 9.09
CA GLU A 110 4.48 -14.62 7.65
C GLU A 110 3.52 -15.72 7.21
N GLU A 111 2.58 -15.37 6.34
CA GLU A 111 2.09 -16.11 5.17
C GLU A 111 0.84 -15.38 4.65
N ASP A 112 1.06 -14.24 3.99
CA ASP A 112 0.01 -13.44 3.36
C ASP A 112 -0.24 -13.96 1.93
N GLN A 113 -1.25 -14.81 1.77
CA GLN A 113 -1.87 -15.03 0.46
C GLN A 113 -2.78 -13.84 0.16
N GLY A 114 -2.16 -12.74 -0.27
CA GLY A 114 -2.84 -11.52 -0.66
C GLY A 114 -3.83 -11.79 -1.79
N LEU A 115 -5.12 -11.68 -1.49
CA LEU A 115 -6.18 -11.68 -2.49
C LEU A 115 -6.20 -10.30 -3.16
N LEU A 116 -5.70 -10.23 -4.40
CA LEU A 116 -5.74 -9.04 -5.21
C LEU A 116 -7.19 -8.82 -5.66
N VAL A 117 -7.87 -7.82 -5.10
CA VAL A 117 -9.19 -7.41 -5.57
C VAL A 117 -8.99 -6.36 -6.65
N GLU A 118 -9.19 -6.76 -7.91
CA GLU A 118 -9.23 -5.83 -9.04
C GLU A 118 -10.48 -4.95 -8.94
N VAL A 119 -10.28 -3.64 -8.83
CA VAL A 119 -11.37 -2.66 -8.94
C VAL A 119 -11.57 -2.37 -10.42
N GLN A 120 -12.66 -2.89 -10.99
CA GLN A 120 -13.10 -2.49 -12.34
C GLN A 120 -13.83 -1.16 -12.25
N VAL A 121 -13.31 -0.14 -12.93
CA VAL A 121 -13.97 1.15 -13.09
C VAL A 121 -14.67 1.11 -14.45
N GLU A 122 -16.00 1.04 -14.46
CA GLU A 122 -16.78 1.23 -15.68
C GLU A 122 -16.77 2.72 -16.06
N GLU A 123 -16.21 3.02 -17.22
CA GLU A 123 -16.15 4.35 -17.79
C GLU A 123 -17.53 4.70 -18.35
N HIS A 124 -18.27 5.57 -17.65
CA HIS A 124 -19.56 6.05 -18.14
C HIS A 124 -19.35 7.04 -19.29
N SER A 125 -19.62 6.58 -20.52
CA SER A 125 -19.55 7.37 -21.75
C SER A 125 -20.50 8.57 -21.67
N LEU A 126 -19.94 9.79 -21.66
CA LEU A 126 -20.71 11.01 -21.84
C LEU A 126 -20.89 11.26 -23.34
N MET A 127 -22.13 11.06 -23.80
CA MET A 127 -22.57 11.49 -25.14
C MET A 127 -22.47 13.01 -25.23
N THR A 128 -21.64 13.53 -26.12
CA THR A 128 -21.65 14.95 -26.50
C THR A 128 -22.65 15.13 -27.63
N ASP A 129 -23.74 15.84 -27.34
CA ASP A 129 -24.74 16.26 -28.33
C ASP A 129 -24.12 17.34 -29.23
N SER A 130 -23.87 16.98 -30.49
CA SER A 130 -23.47 17.92 -31.54
C SER A 130 -24.73 18.57 -32.10
N SER A 131 -25.06 19.76 -31.62
CA SER A 131 -26.06 20.61 -32.27
C SER A 131 -25.42 21.24 -33.51
N ASP A 132 -25.70 20.65 -34.67
CA ASP A 132 -25.58 21.29 -35.97
C ASP A 132 -26.64 22.40 -36.06
N ASP A 133 -26.21 23.66 -36.07
CA ASP A 133 -27.06 24.80 -36.44
C ASP A 133 -26.57 25.38 -37.77
N ASP A 134 -27.04 24.73 -38.84
CA ASP A 134 -26.93 25.16 -40.23
C ASP A 134 -28.29 25.76 -40.62
N GLN A 135 -28.45 27.09 -40.59
CA GLN A 135 -29.48 27.75 -41.40
C GLN A 135 -29.33 29.29 -41.56
N ARG A 136 -28.94 29.63 -42.81
CA ARG A 136 -29.47 30.70 -43.69
C ARG A 136 -28.75 32.05 -43.78
#